data_AF-A0A2M7U7L5-F1
#
_entry.id   AF-A0A2M7U7L5-F1
#
_cell.length_a   1.000
_cell.length_b   1.000
_cell.length_c   1.000
_cell.angle_alpha   90.00
_cell.angle_beta   90.00
_cell.angle_gamma   90.00
#
_symmetry.space_group_name_H-M   'P 1'
#
loop_
_entity.id
_entity.type
_entity.pdbx_description
1 polymer ?
#
loop_
_entity_poly.entity_id
_entity_poly.type
_entity_poly.pdbx_seq_one_letter_code
_entity_poly.pdbx_strand_id
1 'polypeptide(L)'
;MRDNSHLFLSDSRFLKNYLSIYILDSTADITRTDIGYSYLSILQTGGSLTIVSSEIHHSNIGIWQSSGSIAMSQSSVRDNTQYGIYGIEGTLTLTNTNFQGNNFTIYLSPAVDFIHSNNTAQNNTFNGIIMNGATIADRIWTKDSMPYIVFSNATSSTVIISQGDTLTIDPGAVVKFAFPFSKILTYGTLNANGTA
;
A
#
# COMPACT_ATOMS: atom_id res chain seq x y z
N MET A 1 13.77 -13.85 -25.39
CA MET A 1 14.21 -14.49 -24.13
C MET A 1 14.00 -13.47 -23.05
N ARG A 2 13.02 -13.64 -22.16
CA ARG A 2 12.86 -12.75 -20.99
C ARG A 2 13.93 -13.17 -20.00
N ASP A 3 14.79 -12.23 -19.64
CA ASP A 3 15.89 -12.45 -18.71
C ASP A 3 15.30 -12.67 -17.32
N ASN A 4 15.55 -13.83 -16.71
CA ASN A 4 15.16 -14.13 -15.32
C ASN A 4 16.09 -13.38 -14.36
N SER A 5 16.18 -12.06 -14.51
CA SER A 5 16.98 -11.25 -13.62
C SER A 5 16.36 -11.28 -12.22
N HIS A 6 17.18 -11.66 -11.24
CA HIS A 6 16.80 -11.73 -9.84
C HIS A 6 17.80 -10.91 -9.03
N LEU A 7 17.30 -9.89 -8.34
CA LEU A 7 18.06 -9.09 -7.39
C LEU A 7 17.94 -9.68 -5.97
N PHE A 8 19.07 -9.99 -5.33
CA PHE A 8 19.09 -10.38 -3.92
C PHE A 8 19.82 -9.32 -3.10
N LEU A 9 19.14 -8.75 -2.10
CA LEU A 9 19.71 -7.80 -1.14
C LEU A 9 19.55 -8.34 0.27
N SER A 10 20.67 -8.44 0.98
CA SER A 10 20.68 -8.88 2.37
C SER A 10 21.64 -8.02 3.19
N ASP A 11 21.26 -7.66 4.42
CA ASP A 11 22.13 -6.97 5.38
C ASP A 11 22.78 -5.70 4.81
N SER A 12 22.03 -4.98 3.97
CA SER A 12 22.55 -3.90 3.12
C SER A 12 21.96 -2.54 3.51
N ARG A 13 22.56 -1.45 3.01
CA ARG A 13 22.04 -0.08 3.19
C ARG A 13 22.03 0.70 1.88
N PHE A 14 20.90 1.36 1.58
CA PHE A 14 20.71 2.20 0.40
C PHE A 14 20.17 3.56 0.81
N LEU A 15 21.09 4.52 1.01
CA LEU A 15 20.77 5.81 1.61
C LEU A 15 21.06 6.97 0.67
N LYS A 16 20.29 8.06 0.80
CA LYS A 16 20.56 9.36 0.15
C LYS A 16 20.58 9.32 -1.38
N ASN A 17 19.63 8.59 -1.97
CA ASN A 17 19.50 8.48 -3.42
C ASN A 17 18.34 9.32 -3.93
N TYR A 18 18.33 9.60 -5.24
CA TYR A 18 17.10 10.05 -5.88
C TYR A 18 16.09 8.89 -5.94
N LEU A 19 16.54 7.73 -6.44
CA LEU A 19 15.81 6.46 -6.45
C LEU A 19 16.76 5.38 -5.93
N SER A 20 16.41 4.66 -4.85
CA SER A 20 17.30 3.61 -4.32
C SER A 20 17.17 2.28 -5.07
N ILE A 21 15.95 1.80 -5.32
CA ILE A 21 15.69 0.51 -5.98
C ILE A 21 14.57 0.66 -7.01
N TYR A 22 14.78 0.12 -8.21
CA TYR A 22 13.77 0.06 -9.26
C TYR A 22 13.53 -1.37 -9.73
N ILE A 23 12.31 -1.87 -9.56
CA ILE A 23 11.86 -3.18 -10.04
C ILE A 23 10.95 -2.96 -11.26
N LEU A 24 11.40 -3.42 -12.43
CA LEU A 24 10.65 -3.29 -13.68
C LEU A 24 9.85 -4.55 -14.00
N ASP A 25 10.52 -5.67 -14.28
CA ASP A 25 9.89 -6.97 -14.61
C ASP A 25 10.64 -8.15 -13.96
N SER A 26 11.50 -7.85 -12.98
CA SER A 26 12.40 -8.80 -12.33
C SER A 26 11.80 -9.36 -11.04
N THR A 27 12.42 -10.41 -10.51
CA THR A 27 12.20 -10.81 -9.11
C THR A 27 13.23 -10.09 -8.23
N ALA A 28 12.82 -9.65 -7.04
CA ALA A 28 13.73 -9.08 -6.05
C ALA A 28 13.40 -9.56 -4.64
N ASP A 29 14.40 -10.05 -3.93
CA ASP A 29 14.29 -10.44 -2.53
C ASP A 29 15.16 -9.51 -1.67
N ILE A 30 14.53 -8.76 -0.79
CA ILE A 30 15.15 -7.78 0.11
C ILE A 30 14.95 -8.24 1.55
N THR A 31 16.04 -8.54 2.26
CA THR A 31 15.97 -8.99 3.66
C THR A 31 16.93 -8.21 4.55
N ARG A 32 16.53 -7.77 5.75
CA ARG A 32 17.38 -6.99 6.69
C ARG A 32 18.14 -5.84 6.03
N THR A 33 17.45 -5.12 5.16
CA THR A 33 18.04 -4.00 4.42
C THR A 33 17.45 -2.69 4.92
N ASP A 34 18.28 -1.68 5.05
CA ASP A 34 17.92 -0.32 5.45
C ASP A 34 17.90 0.59 4.21
N ILE A 35 16.75 1.18 3.88
CA ILE A 35 16.53 1.96 2.67
C ILE A 35 15.89 3.31 3.04
N GLY A 36 16.60 4.42 2.84
CA GLY A 36 16.07 5.69 3.31
C GLY A 36 16.81 6.95 2.91
N TYR A 37 16.31 8.08 3.41
CA TYR A 37 16.82 9.41 3.07
C TYR A 37 16.80 9.69 1.56
N SER A 38 15.91 9.05 0.82
CA SER A 38 15.82 9.16 -0.65
C SER A 38 14.61 9.99 -1.08
N TYR A 39 14.59 10.45 -2.33
CA TYR A 39 13.33 10.98 -2.87
C TYR A 39 12.30 9.84 -3.03
N LEU A 40 12.68 8.75 -3.66
CA LEU A 40 11.89 7.53 -3.75
C LEU A 40 12.75 6.33 -3.30
N SER A 41 12.35 5.62 -2.25
CA SER A 41 13.11 4.46 -1.78
C SER A 41 12.96 3.28 -2.75
N ILE A 42 11.74 2.84 -3.03
CA ILE A 42 11.48 1.73 -3.96
C ILE A 42 10.43 2.13 -4.98
N LEU A 43 10.75 2.00 -6.27
CA LEU A 43 9.80 2.04 -7.36
C LEU A 43 9.58 0.62 -7.88
N GLN A 44 8.32 0.21 -8.03
CA GLN A 44 7.94 -1.01 -8.71
C GLN A 44 6.94 -0.71 -9.83
N THR A 45 7.29 -1.09 -11.06
CA THR A 45 6.43 -0.96 -12.24
C THR A 45 5.97 -2.29 -12.82
N GLY A 46 6.45 -3.41 -12.26
CA GLY A 46 6.10 -4.80 -12.60
C GLY A 46 6.96 -5.78 -11.80
N GLY A 47 6.99 -7.05 -12.19
CA GLY A 47 7.77 -8.08 -11.50
C GLY A 47 7.24 -8.47 -10.11
N SER A 48 8.12 -9.06 -9.29
CA SER A 48 7.79 -9.54 -7.93
C SER A 48 8.86 -9.09 -6.93
N LEU A 49 8.42 -8.50 -5.83
CA LEU A 49 9.29 -8.00 -4.77
C LEU A 49 8.90 -8.59 -3.42
N THR A 50 9.83 -9.30 -2.80
CA THR A 50 9.73 -9.76 -1.41
C THR A 50 10.55 -8.85 -0.50
N ILE A 51 9.96 -8.36 0.59
CA ILE A 51 10.65 -7.54 1.59
C ILE A 51 10.44 -8.17 2.98
N VAL A 52 11.52 -8.53 3.67
CA VAL A 52 11.44 -9.16 4.99
C VAL A 52 12.39 -8.49 5.97
N SER A 53 11.95 -8.27 7.21
CA SER A 53 12.81 -7.75 8.28
C SER A 53 13.59 -6.49 7.92
N SER A 54 13.02 -5.60 7.10
CA SER A 54 13.72 -4.44 6.52
C SER A 54 13.14 -3.11 6.99
N GLU A 55 13.89 -2.03 6.83
CA GLU A 55 13.44 -0.67 7.18
C GLU A 55 13.41 0.23 5.95
N ILE A 56 12.30 0.96 5.78
CA ILE A 56 12.11 1.92 4.70
C ILE A 56 11.73 3.26 5.32
N HIS A 57 12.62 4.26 5.25
CA HIS A 57 12.43 5.43 6.09
C HIS A 57 12.97 6.77 5.59
N HIS A 58 12.47 7.87 6.18
CA HIS A 58 12.99 9.23 5.94
C HIS A 58 13.07 9.63 4.47
N SER A 59 12.28 9.00 3.60
CA SER A 59 12.20 9.33 2.19
C SER A 59 10.98 10.20 1.91
N ASN A 60 10.89 10.82 0.74
CA ASN A 60 9.61 11.43 0.35
C ASN A 60 8.55 10.33 0.17
N ILE A 61 8.92 9.29 -0.58
CA ILE A 61 8.07 8.12 -0.83
C ILE A 61 8.86 6.86 -0.45
N GLY A 62 8.29 6.04 0.43
CA GLY A 62 8.88 4.76 0.82
C GLY A 62 8.79 3.74 -0.32
N ILE A 63 7.58 3.35 -0.69
CA ILE A 63 7.34 2.44 -1.81
C ILE A 63 6.31 3.05 -2.77
N TRP A 64 6.63 3.08 -4.05
CA TRP A 64 5.68 3.37 -5.12
C TRP A 64 5.47 2.12 -5.96
N GLN A 65 4.25 1.57 -5.95
CA GLN A 65 3.84 0.43 -6.77
C GLN A 65 2.86 0.89 -7.84
N SER A 66 3.26 0.84 -9.11
CA SER A 66 2.32 1.04 -10.22
C SER A 66 1.77 -0.26 -10.79
N SER A 67 2.46 -1.40 -10.61
CA SER A 67 2.00 -2.75 -10.98
C SER A 67 2.85 -3.83 -10.29
N GLY A 68 2.73 -5.09 -10.71
CA GLY A 68 3.48 -6.23 -10.17
C GLY A 68 2.99 -6.71 -8.81
N SER A 69 3.78 -7.55 -8.12
CA SER A 69 3.44 -8.05 -6.78
C SER A 69 4.48 -7.62 -5.74
N ILE A 70 4.00 -7.17 -4.58
CA ILE A 70 4.83 -6.92 -3.39
C ILE A 70 4.34 -7.83 -2.26
N ALA A 71 5.25 -8.58 -1.65
CA ALA A 71 5.02 -9.30 -0.40
C ALA A 71 5.98 -8.77 0.67
N MET A 72 5.47 -8.08 1.69
CA MET A 72 6.28 -7.49 2.75
C MET A 72 5.88 -8.02 4.12
N SER A 73 6.87 -8.41 4.91
CA SER A 73 6.64 -8.90 6.27
C SER A 73 7.70 -8.50 7.28
N GLN A 74 7.31 -8.45 8.56
CA GLN A 74 8.20 -8.22 9.70
C GLN A 74 9.07 -6.96 9.57
N SER A 75 8.58 -5.95 8.87
CA SER A 75 9.37 -4.80 8.43
C SER A 75 8.82 -3.50 9.03
N SER A 76 9.53 -2.39 8.84
CA SER A 76 9.05 -1.06 9.24
C SER A 76 9.11 -0.06 8.10
N VAL A 77 8.04 0.72 7.95
CA VAL A 77 7.97 1.86 7.03
C VAL A 77 7.71 3.11 7.86
N ARG A 78 8.69 4.02 7.96
CA ARG A 78 8.59 5.13 8.92
C ARG A 78 9.15 6.46 8.45
N ASP A 79 8.61 7.54 8.99
CA ASP A 79 9.12 8.89 8.83
C ASP A 79 9.20 9.34 7.34
N ASN A 80 8.37 8.77 6.46
CA ASN A 80 8.31 9.19 5.06
C ASN A 80 7.39 10.40 4.89
N THR A 81 7.88 11.45 4.21
CA THR A 81 7.25 12.78 4.26
C THR A 81 5.97 12.89 3.44
N GLN A 82 5.75 12.00 2.46
CA GLN A 82 4.49 11.93 1.70
C GLN A 82 3.80 10.58 1.85
N TYR A 83 4.37 9.49 1.32
CA TYR A 83 3.74 8.15 1.39
C TYR A 83 4.70 7.14 2.01
N GLY A 84 4.20 6.33 2.95
CA GLY A 84 4.85 5.08 3.33
C GLY A 84 4.80 4.11 2.15
N ILE A 85 3.59 3.77 1.69
CA ILE A 85 3.34 3.02 0.47
C ILE A 85 2.30 3.76 -0.38
N TYR A 86 2.56 3.90 -1.68
CA TYR A 86 1.62 4.39 -2.68
C TYR A 86 1.39 3.29 -3.73
N GLY A 87 0.19 2.73 -3.80
CA GLY A 87 -0.16 1.62 -4.68
C GLY A 87 -1.28 1.97 -5.66
N ILE A 88 -1.06 1.72 -6.96
CA ILE A 88 -2.02 2.02 -8.02
C ILE A 88 -2.69 0.74 -8.52
N GLU A 89 -1.92 -0.28 -8.88
CA GLU A 89 -2.40 -1.58 -9.36
C GLU A 89 -1.45 -2.70 -8.89
N GLY A 90 -1.81 -3.95 -9.22
CA GLY A 90 -1.06 -5.14 -8.86
C GLY A 90 -1.51 -5.74 -7.52
N THR A 91 -0.66 -6.61 -6.96
CA THR A 91 -0.94 -7.28 -5.69
C THR A 91 -0.02 -6.73 -4.61
N LEU A 92 -0.58 -6.48 -3.42
CA LEU A 92 0.17 -6.04 -2.26
C LEU A 92 -0.23 -6.90 -1.06
N THR A 93 0.72 -7.69 -0.54
CA THR A 93 0.54 -8.49 0.67
C THR A 93 1.39 -7.92 1.79
N LEU A 94 0.77 -7.47 2.88
CA LEU A 94 1.46 -6.89 4.04
C LEU A 94 1.15 -7.69 5.31
N THR A 95 2.16 -8.19 5.99
CA THR A 95 1.95 -8.86 7.29
C THR A 95 2.94 -8.40 8.34
N ASN A 96 2.52 -8.27 9.60
CA ASN A 96 3.43 -7.96 10.71
C ASN A 96 4.35 -6.75 10.44
N THR A 97 3.84 -5.72 9.76
CA THR A 97 4.62 -4.53 9.36
C THR A 97 4.18 -3.31 10.17
N ASN A 98 5.15 -2.56 10.68
CA ASN A 98 4.89 -1.36 11.48
C ASN A 98 5.07 -0.07 10.66
N PHE A 99 4.02 0.76 10.65
CA PHE A 99 3.98 2.06 10.01
C PHE A 99 3.98 3.19 11.03
N GLN A 100 4.97 4.08 10.97
CA GLN A 100 5.09 5.17 11.94
C GLN A 100 5.55 6.49 11.35
N GLY A 101 4.95 7.61 11.75
CA GLY A 101 5.48 8.94 11.39
C GLY A 101 5.41 9.28 9.90
N ASN A 102 4.69 8.50 9.09
CA ASN A 102 4.45 8.82 7.68
C ASN A 102 3.30 9.83 7.57
N ASN A 103 3.29 10.65 6.52
CA ASN A 103 2.13 11.49 6.26
C ASN A 103 0.92 10.61 5.86
N PHE A 104 0.99 9.96 4.69
CA PHE A 104 0.08 8.87 4.34
C PHE A 104 0.73 7.52 4.67
N THR A 105 0.05 6.70 5.48
CA THR A 105 0.55 5.39 5.89
C THR A 105 0.65 4.43 4.69
N ILE A 106 -0.50 4.01 4.16
CA ILE A 106 -0.63 3.18 2.97
C ILE A 106 -1.73 3.83 2.12
N TYR A 107 -1.40 4.36 0.95
CA TYR A 107 -2.34 5.01 0.05
C TYR A 107 -2.55 4.14 -1.18
N LEU A 108 -3.75 3.60 -1.34
CA LEU A 108 -4.08 2.64 -2.39
C LEU A 108 -5.23 3.12 -3.27
N SER A 109 -5.11 2.80 -4.55
CA SER A 109 -6.26 2.63 -5.41
C SER A 109 -7.00 1.33 -5.07
N PRO A 110 -8.35 1.31 -5.13
CA PRO A 110 -9.13 0.06 -5.05
C PRO A 110 -8.80 -0.95 -6.15
N ALA A 111 -8.05 -0.56 -7.19
CA ALA A 111 -7.55 -1.50 -8.20
C ALA A 111 -6.44 -2.44 -7.68
N VAL A 112 -5.78 -2.11 -6.56
CA VAL A 112 -4.79 -3.00 -5.92
C VAL A 112 -5.51 -4.20 -5.29
N ASP A 113 -5.03 -5.41 -5.57
CA ASP A 113 -5.40 -6.62 -4.83
C ASP A 113 -4.62 -6.67 -3.52
N PHE A 114 -5.28 -6.26 -2.43
CA PHE A 114 -4.62 -5.98 -1.16
C PHE A 114 -4.98 -7.01 -0.09
N ILE A 115 -3.97 -7.71 0.42
CA ILE A 115 -4.09 -8.69 1.50
C ILE A 115 -3.26 -8.19 2.67
N HIS A 116 -3.86 -8.11 3.86
CA HIS A 116 -3.14 -7.62 5.02
C HIS A 116 -3.57 -8.28 6.33
N SER A 117 -2.61 -8.46 7.25
CA SER A 117 -2.86 -8.94 8.61
C SER A 117 -1.79 -8.50 9.60
N ASN A 118 -2.19 -8.22 10.84
CA ASN A 118 -1.29 -7.88 11.96
C ASN A 118 -0.36 -6.70 11.67
N ASN A 119 -0.80 -5.72 10.88
CA ASN A 119 -0.04 -4.50 10.65
C ASN A 119 -0.45 -3.42 11.66
N THR A 120 0.51 -2.57 12.03
CA THR A 120 0.28 -1.48 12.99
C THR A 120 0.54 -0.13 12.34
N ALA A 121 -0.27 0.87 12.69
CA ALA A 121 -0.06 2.24 12.25
C ALA A 121 -0.20 3.21 13.44
N GLN A 122 0.86 3.94 13.75
CA GLN A 122 0.90 4.88 14.86
C GLN A 122 1.60 6.19 14.49
N ASN A 123 1.15 7.31 15.05
CA ASN A 123 1.77 8.63 14.83
C ASN A 123 1.91 9.03 13.35
N ASN A 124 1.10 8.47 12.45
CA ASN A 124 0.96 8.94 11.07
C ASN A 124 -0.16 9.99 11.00
N THR A 125 -0.18 10.85 9.96
CA THR A 125 -1.32 11.78 9.77
C THR A 125 -2.63 11.01 9.64
N PHE A 126 -2.59 9.86 8.96
CA PHE A 126 -3.71 8.92 8.83
C PHE A 126 -3.29 7.52 9.27
N ASN A 127 -3.67 7.10 10.49
CA ASN A 127 -3.40 5.74 11.00
C ASN A 127 -4.40 4.71 10.46
N GLY A 128 -4.29 4.39 9.16
CA GLY A 128 -5.15 3.43 8.46
C GLY A 128 -4.71 3.21 7.01
N ILE A 129 -5.50 2.43 6.27
CA ILE A 129 -5.32 2.18 4.84
C ILE A 129 -6.14 3.23 4.07
N ILE A 130 -5.48 4.17 3.41
CA ILE A 130 -6.11 5.25 2.67
C ILE A 130 -6.53 4.72 1.29
N MET A 131 -7.79 4.93 0.92
CA MET A 131 -8.39 4.44 -0.33
C MET A 131 -8.87 5.60 -1.21
N ASN A 132 -8.43 5.64 -2.46
CA ASN A 132 -8.85 6.62 -3.48
C ASN A 132 -8.73 6.05 -4.90
N GLY A 133 -9.79 6.10 -5.71
CA GLY A 133 -9.78 5.59 -7.07
C GLY A 133 -10.94 4.65 -7.37
N ALA A 134 -10.84 3.87 -8.43
CA ALA A 134 -11.89 2.95 -8.87
C ALA A 134 -11.46 1.48 -8.77
N THR A 135 -12.42 0.58 -8.53
CA THR A 135 -12.21 -0.86 -8.70
C THR A 135 -12.11 -1.21 -10.19
N ILE A 136 -11.40 -2.30 -10.49
CA ILE A 136 -11.31 -2.90 -11.83
C ILE A 136 -11.64 -4.41 -11.81
N ALA A 137 -12.03 -4.90 -10.65
CA ALA A 137 -12.39 -6.28 -10.35
C ALA A 137 -12.94 -6.33 -8.91
N ASP A 138 -13.51 -7.48 -8.53
CA ASP A 138 -13.99 -7.71 -7.17
C ASP A 138 -12.87 -7.53 -6.13
N ARG A 139 -13.21 -6.91 -5.00
CA ARG A 139 -12.28 -6.63 -3.91
C ARG A 139 -12.90 -6.93 -2.56
N ILE A 140 -12.04 -7.25 -1.62
CA ILE A 140 -12.41 -7.47 -0.22
C ILE A 140 -11.62 -6.50 0.65
N TRP A 141 -12.32 -5.76 1.49
CA TRP A 141 -11.73 -5.03 2.60
C TRP A 141 -11.80 -5.90 3.84
N THR A 142 -10.68 -6.54 4.15
CA THR A 142 -10.58 -7.54 5.20
C THR A 142 -10.54 -6.90 6.58
N LYS A 143 -11.17 -7.56 7.55
CA LYS A 143 -11.13 -7.11 8.95
C LYS A 143 -9.72 -7.27 9.50
N ASP A 144 -9.18 -6.19 10.05
CA ASP A 144 -7.98 -6.18 10.90
C ASP A 144 -8.02 -4.96 11.85
N SER A 145 -6.94 -4.69 12.59
CA SER A 145 -6.82 -3.54 13.50
C SER A 145 -6.75 -2.19 12.80
N MET A 146 -6.29 -2.14 11.55
CA MET A 146 -6.20 -0.88 10.80
C MET A 146 -7.50 -0.57 10.06
N PRO A 147 -8.08 0.64 10.24
CA PRO A 147 -9.27 1.04 9.50
C PRO A 147 -8.94 1.34 8.02
N TYR A 148 -9.90 1.10 7.14
CA TYR A 148 -9.89 1.70 5.80
C TYR A 148 -10.38 3.16 5.90
N ILE A 149 -9.74 4.05 5.18
CA ILE A 149 -10.02 5.49 5.18
C ILE A 149 -10.32 5.90 3.75
N VAL A 150 -11.60 6.06 3.43
CA VAL A 150 -12.02 6.65 2.16
C VAL A 150 -11.57 8.10 2.15
N PHE A 151 -10.77 8.45 1.16
CA PHE A 151 -10.13 9.75 1.08
C PHE A 151 -10.51 10.43 -0.23
N SER A 152 -11.19 11.56 -0.11
CA SER A 152 -11.45 12.47 -1.23
C SER A 152 -11.43 13.91 -0.72
N ASN A 153 -10.65 14.77 -1.39
CA ASN A 153 -10.65 16.22 -1.19
C ASN A 153 -11.16 16.92 -2.45
N ALA A 154 -11.12 18.26 -2.47
CA ALA A 154 -11.65 19.06 -3.57
C ALA A 154 -10.97 18.81 -4.95
N THR A 155 -9.80 18.17 -4.99
CA THR A 155 -9.02 17.94 -6.21
C THR A 155 -8.72 16.47 -6.48
N SER A 156 -9.16 15.54 -5.62
CA SER A 156 -8.93 14.10 -5.80
C SER A 156 -10.23 13.37 -6.16
N SER A 157 -10.10 12.16 -6.71
CA SER A 157 -11.23 11.25 -6.86
C SER A 157 -11.79 10.82 -5.50
N THR A 158 -12.72 9.87 -5.49
CA THR A 158 -13.19 9.15 -4.31
C THR A 158 -13.11 7.65 -4.58
N VAL A 159 -13.56 6.80 -3.65
CA VAL A 159 -13.70 5.36 -3.93
C VAL A 159 -14.91 5.14 -4.83
N ILE A 160 -14.69 4.53 -6.00
CA ILE A 160 -15.70 4.16 -6.98
C ILE A 160 -15.72 2.64 -7.12
N ILE A 161 -16.88 2.03 -6.94
CA ILE A 161 -17.11 0.63 -7.30
C ILE A 161 -17.64 0.64 -8.73
N SER A 162 -16.81 0.20 -9.68
CA SER A 162 -17.13 0.19 -11.10
C SER A 162 -18.26 -0.79 -11.41
N GLN A 163 -18.95 -0.55 -12.53
CA GLN A 163 -20.03 -1.44 -12.98
C GLN A 163 -19.48 -2.85 -13.22
N GLY A 164 -20.17 -3.85 -12.68
CA GLY A 164 -19.76 -5.26 -12.77
C GLY A 164 -18.88 -5.74 -11.62
N ASP A 165 -18.28 -4.82 -10.85
CA ASP A 165 -17.44 -5.16 -9.70
C ASP A 165 -18.24 -5.20 -8.40
N THR A 166 -17.75 -5.97 -7.44
CA THR A 166 -18.22 -6.02 -6.06
C THR A 166 -17.11 -5.63 -5.08
N LEU A 167 -17.37 -4.63 -4.25
CA LEU A 167 -16.58 -4.40 -3.04
C LEU A 167 -17.29 -5.08 -1.86
N THR A 168 -16.65 -6.10 -1.29
CA THR A 168 -17.09 -6.73 -0.05
C THR A 168 -16.32 -6.13 1.12
N ILE A 169 -17.04 -5.72 2.17
CA ILE A 169 -16.46 -5.29 3.44
C ILE A 169 -16.73 -6.39 4.46
N ASP A 170 -15.66 -6.97 5.00
CA ASP A 170 -15.79 -8.03 6.01
C ASP A 170 -16.54 -7.53 7.25
N PRO A 171 -17.38 -8.39 7.87
CA PRO A 171 -18.04 -8.05 9.13
C PRO A 171 -17.03 -7.62 10.19
N GLY A 172 -17.21 -6.41 10.72
CA GLY A 172 -16.34 -5.82 11.76
C GLY A 172 -15.12 -5.08 11.23
N ALA A 173 -14.88 -5.03 9.92
CA ALA A 173 -13.94 -4.08 9.34
C ALA A 173 -14.42 -2.64 9.56
N VAL A 174 -13.49 -1.73 9.88
CA VAL A 174 -13.82 -0.32 10.14
C VAL A 174 -13.53 0.52 8.91
N VAL A 175 -14.54 1.25 8.43
CA VAL A 175 -14.40 2.22 7.34
C VAL A 175 -14.65 3.63 7.88
N LYS A 176 -13.72 4.55 7.60
CA LYS A 176 -13.78 5.96 7.95
C LYS A 176 -13.77 6.83 6.70
N PHE A 177 -14.25 8.05 6.81
CA PHE A 177 -14.27 9.04 5.74
C PHE A 177 -13.44 10.25 6.17
N ALA A 178 -12.37 10.56 5.42
CA ALA A 178 -11.38 11.55 5.85
C ALA A 178 -11.92 12.98 5.84
N PHE A 179 -12.80 13.31 4.89
CA PHE A 179 -13.29 14.67 4.65
C PHE A 179 -14.77 14.67 4.24
N PRO A 180 -15.46 15.83 4.26
CA PRO A 180 -16.86 15.93 3.82
C PRO A 180 -17.14 15.47 2.39
N PHE A 181 -16.13 15.53 1.49
CA PHE A 181 -16.26 15.05 0.11
C PHE A 181 -16.03 13.54 -0.05
N SER A 182 -15.49 12.89 0.99
CA SER A 182 -15.19 11.45 0.99
C SER A 182 -16.49 10.65 0.97
N LYS A 183 -16.64 9.80 -0.05
CA LYS A 183 -17.83 8.98 -0.28
C LYS A 183 -17.49 7.71 -1.05
N ILE A 184 -18.31 6.66 -0.93
CA ILE A 184 -18.22 5.51 -1.82
C ILE A 184 -19.29 5.71 -2.89
N LEU A 185 -18.89 5.76 -4.16
CA LEU A 185 -19.80 5.79 -5.31
C LEU A 185 -19.98 4.38 -5.83
N THR A 186 -21.22 3.94 -5.97
CA THR A 186 -21.56 2.56 -6.34
C THR A 186 -22.20 2.52 -7.72
N TYR A 187 -21.42 2.14 -8.74
CA TYR A 187 -21.96 1.71 -10.04
C TYR A 187 -22.06 0.18 -10.15
N GLY A 188 -21.25 -0.54 -9.35
CA GLY A 188 -21.38 -1.97 -9.08
C GLY A 188 -22.03 -2.25 -7.72
N THR A 189 -21.57 -3.31 -7.06
CA THR A 189 -22.16 -3.82 -5.80
C THR A 189 -21.29 -3.46 -4.60
N LEU A 190 -21.88 -2.87 -3.56
CA LEU A 190 -21.27 -2.76 -2.23
C LEU A 190 -21.92 -3.80 -1.31
N ASN A 191 -21.16 -4.80 -0.87
CA ASN A 191 -21.60 -5.83 0.06
C ASN A 191 -20.97 -5.59 1.44
N ALA A 192 -21.72 -4.99 2.36
CA ALA A 192 -21.24 -4.66 3.71
C ALA A 192 -22.22 -5.18 4.76
N ASN A 193 -21.98 -6.40 5.25
CA ASN A 193 -22.80 -7.01 6.31
C ASN A 193 -22.13 -6.74 7.66
N GLY A 194 -22.64 -5.75 8.40
CA GLY A 194 -22.13 -5.41 9.72
C GLY A 194 -22.29 -6.54 10.75
N THR A 195 -21.61 -6.41 11.88
CA THR A 195 -21.89 -7.23 13.07
C THR A 195 -22.91 -6.51 13.94
N ALA A 196 -23.96 -7.23 14.37
CA ALA A 196 -24.95 -6.74 15.33
C ALA A 196 -24.35 -6.48 16.71
#